data_AF-A0A956DBP4-F1
#
_entry.id   AF-A0A956DBP4-F1
#
_cell.length_a   1.000
_cell.length_b   1.000
_cell.length_c   1.000
_cell.angle_alpha   90.00
_cell.angle_beta   90.00
_cell.angle_gamma   90.00
#
_symmetry.space_group_name_H-M   'P 1'
#
loop_
_entity.id
_entity.type
_entity.pdbx_description
1 polymer ?
#
loop_
_entity_poly.entity_id
_entity_poly.type
_entity_poly.pdbx_seq_one_letter_code
_entity_poly.pdbx_strand_id
1 'polypeptide(L)'
;FTPPIVDSYTVGGQTLQGHRADSAANAGPARLPEGWDVVILQELSTRPTDAIGPAEQFKVDATYFHDLARDANPDGRVILYETFARRAGHALYPATFADPEDMQAQLRFHYDDAADEYIPRFTESVVPPNVEVARVGDAWEAQLALGEPPRLHGSDDYHPSRAGAYLSALVFVGTVYGRSTIGLPAIGVDDATALALQESADLVTGATRPVPSIACPAGIDVGDALRVDFGPTSVAGWPSHDTIEGSSGPLLDSTGMPTTARVRTVGFTGTQTGGVAENTLGLPAEVSTDTLWVGSFDGHEAALALEGEVVLEGLPEGSYTLTLFASRTGDDSGRGRLTRYALGEREVDLEVADNADRTAVFDDVVPDASGRVRVRVLVSPDGAGRFGYVGSLSLERTR
;
A
#
# COMPACT_ATOMS: atom_id res chain seq x y z
N PHE A 1 -12.37 13.22 5.55
CA PHE A 1 -12.99 12.06 4.89
C PHE A 1 -12.70 10.83 5.73
N THR A 2 -13.55 9.81 5.72
CA THR A 2 -13.14 8.49 6.21
C THR A 2 -11.93 8.05 5.38
N PRO A 3 -10.81 7.62 6.00
CA PRO A 3 -9.67 7.12 5.25
C PRO A 3 -10.13 5.99 4.30
N PRO A 4 -9.79 6.05 3.00
CA PRO A 4 -10.15 4.99 2.08
C PRO A 4 -9.35 3.71 2.41
N ILE A 5 -9.94 2.56 2.15
CA ILE A 5 -9.18 1.32 1.96
C ILE A 5 -8.59 1.40 0.56
N VAL A 6 -7.28 1.22 0.45
CA VAL A 6 -6.56 1.30 -0.83
C VAL A 6 -5.79 -0.01 -1.01
N ASP A 7 -5.96 -0.64 -2.17
CA ASP A 7 -5.21 -1.81 -2.60
C ASP A 7 -4.73 -1.57 -4.04
N SER A 8 -3.70 -2.29 -4.47
CA SER A 8 -3.15 -2.16 -5.82
C SER A 8 -2.51 -3.45 -6.30
N TYR A 9 -2.77 -3.79 -7.56
CA TYR A 9 -2.09 -4.89 -8.25
C TYR A 9 -1.43 -4.34 -9.53
N THR A 10 -0.18 -3.93 -9.41
CA THR A 10 0.58 -3.26 -10.47
C THR A 10 1.78 -4.12 -10.90
N VAL A 11 1.71 -4.70 -12.09
CA VAL A 11 2.76 -5.58 -12.62
C VAL A 11 3.54 -4.83 -13.71
N GLY A 12 4.85 -4.73 -13.56
CA GLY A 12 5.71 -4.00 -14.49
C GLY A 12 5.60 -4.53 -15.93
N GLY A 13 5.36 -3.62 -16.88
CA GLY A 13 5.26 -3.95 -18.31
C GLY A 13 3.99 -4.68 -18.73
N GLN A 14 3.04 -4.87 -17.81
CA GLN A 14 1.80 -5.60 -18.07
C GLN A 14 0.78 -4.73 -18.80
N THR A 15 -0.04 -5.37 -19.63
CA THR A 15 -1.18 -4.75 -20.32
C THR A 15 -2.48 -5.09 -19.60
N LEU A 16 -3.58 -4.37 -19.85
CA LEU A 16 -4.88 -4.76 -19.29
C LEU A 16 -5.28 -6.17 -19.75
N GLN A 17 -4.95 -6.53 -21.01
CA GLN A 17 -5.10 -7.90 -21.51
C GLN A 17 -4.38 -8.93 -20.64
N GLY A 18 -3.15 -8.62 -20.22
CA GLY A 18 -2.36 -9.46 -19.34
C GLY A 18 -2.96 -9.57 -17.94
N HIS A 19 -3.44 -8.47 -17.38
CA HIS A 19 -4.15 -8.46 -16.10
C HIS A 19 -5.46 -9.26 -16.16
N ARG A 20 -6.18 -9.21 -17.28
CA ARG A 20 -7.42 -9.97 -17.49
C ARG A 20 -7.18 -11.48 -17.48
N ALA A 21 -6.02 -11.91 -17.97
CA ALA A 21 -5.63 -13.32 -18.01
C ALA A 21 -5.00 -13.81 -16.68
N ASP A 22 -4.77 -12.92 -15.73
CA ASP A 22 -4.09 -13.24 -14.47
C ASP A 22 -5.06 -13.85 -13.45
N SER A 23 -4.78 -15.08 -13.05
CA SER A 23 -5.59 -15.85 -12.10
C SER A 23 -5.06 -15.81 -10.67
N ALA A 24 -4.07 -14.97 -10.35
CA ALA A 24 -3.57 -14.82 -8.98
C ALA A 24 -4.68 -14.31 -8.05
N ALA A 25 -4.67 -14.76 -6.79
CA ALA A 25 -5.71 -14.42 -5.81
C ALA A 25 -5.79 -12.91 -5.50
N ASN A 26 -4.69 -12.19 -5.71
CA ASN A 26 -4.61 -10.74 -5.56
C ASN A 26 -4.75 -9.96 -6.89
N ALA A 27 -4.99 -10.63 -8.02
CA ALA A 27 -5.17 -9.99 -9.32
C ALA A 27 -6.57 -9.39 -9.49
N GLY A 28 -6.70 -8.47 -10.45
CA GLY A 28 -7.94 -7.74 -10.75
C GLY A 28 -9.19 -8.63 -10.88
N PRO A 29 -9.18 -9.71 -11.69
CA PRO A 29 -10.35 -10.58 -11.84
C PRO A 29 -10.83 -11.23 -10.53
N ALA A 30 -9.92 -11.50 -9.58
CA ALA A 30 -10.25 -12.09 -8.28
C ALA A 30 -10.71 -11.05 -7.25
N ARG A 31 -10.14 -9.83 -7.28
CA ARG A 31 -10.36 -8.79 -6.26
C ARG A 31 -11.53 -7.85 -6.59
N LEU A 32 -11.83 -7.60 -7.87
CA LEU A 32 -12.92 -6.69 -8.26
C LEU A 32 -14.32 -7.12 -7.77
N PRO A 33 -14.66 -8.43 -7.73
CA PRO A 33 -15.90 -8.91 -7.13
C PRO A 33 -16.13 -8.55 -5.65
N GLU A 34 -15.12 -8.03 -4.95
CA GLU A 34 -15.25 -7.58 -3.56
C GLU A 34 -16.03 -6.25 -3.42
N GLY A 35 -16.31 -5.55 -4.52
CA GLY A 35 -17.23 -4.41 -4.53
C GLY A 35 -16.61 -3.04 -4.22
N TRP A 36 -15.50 -2.71 -4.87
CA TRP A 36 -14.77 -1.44 -4.68
C TRP A 36 -15.59 -0.20 -5.10
N ASP A 37 -15.52 0.87 -4.30
CA ASP A 37 -16.19 2.15 -4.62
C ASP A 37 -15.54 2.88 -5.80
N VAL A 38 -14.22 2.70 -5.99
CA VAL A 38 -13.45 3.32 -7.07
C VAL A 38 -12.43 2.30 -7.58
N VAL A 39 -12.39 2.10 -8.89
CA VAL A 39 -11.43 1.24 -9.59
C VAL A 39 -10.66 2.08 -10.59
N ILE A 40 -9.34 2.18 -10.44
CA ILE A 40 -8.48 2.92 -11.37
C ILE A 40 -7.79 1.93 -12.31
N LEU A 41 -7.98 2.09 -13.62
CA LEU A 41 -7.43 1.22 -14.65
C LEU A 41 -6.35 1.95 -15.44
N GLN A 42 -5.15 1.37 -15.49
CA GLN A 42 -4.04 1.85 -16.30
C GLN A 42 -3.67 0.79 -17.34
N GLU A 43 -3.52 1.20 -18.59
CA GLU A 43 -2.94 0.37 -19.63
C GLU A 43 -1.40 0.53 -19.70
N LEU A 44 -0.74 -0.37 -20.43
CA LEU A 44 0.63 -0.17 -20.87
C LEU A 44 0.75 1.16 -21.64
N SER A 45 1.61 2.06 -21.15
CA SER A 45 1.78 3.47 -21.58
C SER A 45 1.89 3.79 -23.09
N THR A 46 2.08 2.80 -23.95
CA THR A 46 2.16 2.98 -25.40
C THR A 46 1.00 2.34 -26.16
N ARG A 47 0.21 1.47 -25.53
CA ARG A 47 -0.85 0.72 -26.20
C ARG A 47 -2.06 1.60 -26.57
N PRO A 48 -2.46 2.62 -25.79
CA PRO A 48 -3.49 3.59 -26.18
C PRO A 48 -2.99 4.63 -27.21
N THR A 49 -2.22 4.19 -28.23
CA THR A 49 -1.74 5.07 -29.32
C THR A 49 -1.97 4.39 -30.66
N ASP A 50 -2.08 5.19 -31.74
CA ASP A 50 -2.28 4.66 -33.09
C ASP A 50 -0.99 4.06 -33.66
N ALA A 51 0.15 4.67 -33.33
CA ALA A 51 1.44 4.27 -33.91
C ALA A 51 2.00 2.97 -33.33
N ILE A 52 1.72 2.67 -32.06
CA ILE A 52 2.22 1.45 -31.38
C ILE A 52 1.09 0.45 -31.20
N GLY A 53 -0.02 0.85 -30.60
CA GLY A 53 -1.25 0.06 -30.52
C GLY A 53 -1.11 -1.36 -29.93
N PRO A 54 -2.16 -2.20 -30.04
CA PRO A 54 -3.48 -1.87 -30.57
C PRO A 54 -4.36 -1.17 -29.52
N ALA A 55 -4.75 0.08 -29.78
CA ALA A 55 -5.57 0.89 -28.87
C ALA A 55 -7.01 0.38 -28.72
N GLU A 56 -7.56 -0.32 -29.71
CA GLU A 56 -8.86 -0.98 -29.58
C GLU A 56 -8.84 -2.08 -28.50
N GLN A 57 -7.75 -2.84 -28.39
CA GLN A 57 -7.66 -3.90 -27.37
C GLN A 57 -7.62 -3.32 -25.96
N PHE A 58 -6.99 -2.15 -25.78
CA PHE A 58 -7.10 -1.40 -24.53
C PHE A 58 -8.57 -1.15 -24.16
N LYS A 59 -9.37 -0.66 -25.10
CA LYS A 59 -10.79 -0.35 -24.87
C LYS A 59 -11.59 -1.61 -24.54
N VAL A 60 -11.36 -2.71 -25.26
CA VAL A 60 -11.97 -4.01 -24.98
C VAL A 60 -11.67 -4.50 -23.55
N ASP A 61 -10.41 -4.44 -23.12
CA ASP A 61 -10.03 -4.93 -21.80
C ASP A 61 -10.44 -3.97 -20.68
N ALA A 62 -10.47 -2.65 -20.95
CA ALA A 62 -11.06 -1.67 -20.05
C ALA A 62 -12.57 -1.91 -19.86
N THR A 63 -13.32 -2.22 -20.92
CA THR A 63 -14.74 -2.61 -20.83
C THR A 63 -14.94 -3.86 -19.97
N TYR A 64 -14.09 -4.88 -20.14
CA TYR A 64 -14.16 -6.10 -19.31
C TYR A 64 -14.02 -5.79 -17.80
N PHE A 65 -13.03 -4.98 -17.44
CA PHE A 65 -12.83 -4.60 -16.04
C PHE A 65 -13.92 -3.64 -15.53
N HIS A 66 -14.44 -2.77 -16.41
CA HIS A 66 -15.58 -1.93 -16.10
C HIS A 66 -16.79 -2.77 -15.69
N ASP A 67 -17.15 -3.75 -16.52
CA ASP A 67 -18.33 -4.60 -16.28
C ASP A 67 -18.17 -5.39 -14.98
N LEU A 68 -16.99 -5.99 -14.77
CA LEU A 68 -16.71 -6.73 -13.54
C LEU A 68 -16.81 -5.87 -12.27
N ALA A 69 -16.30 -4.63 -12.32
CA ALA A 69 -16.37 -3.70 -11.20
C ALA A 69 -17.80 -3.23 -10.92
N ARG A 70 -18.55 -2.89 -11.98
CA ARG A 70 -19.88 -2.29 -11.89
C ARG A 70 -20.96 -3.32 -11.56
N ASP A 71 -20.77 -4.57 -11.95
CA ASP A 71 -21.65 -5.66 -11.55
C ASP A 71 -21.46 -6.02 -10.06
N ALA A 72 -20.23 -5.88 -9.53
CA ALA A 72 -19.94 -6.09 -8.11
C ALA A 72 -20.41 -4.91 -7.24
N ASN A 73 -20.21 -3.67 -7.70
CA ASN A 73 -20.69 -2.46 -7.05
C ASN A 73 -21.38 -1.52 -8.07
N PRO A 74 -22.71 -1.58 -8.18
CA PRO A 74 -23.50 -0.74 -9.08
C PRO A 74 -23.40 0.77 -8.84
N ASP A 75 -22.89 1.21 -7.69
CA ASP A 75 -22.65 2.62 -7.35
C ASP A 75 -21.17 3.02 -7.53
N GLY A 76 -20.27 2.06 -7.79
CA GLY A 76 -18.83 2.28 -7.91
C GLY A 76 -18.42 3.12 -9.13
N ARG A 77 -17.20 3.64 -9.16
CA ARG A 77 -16.69 4.42 -10.30
C ARG A 77 -15.51 3.72 -10.93
N VAL A 78 -15.45 3.73 -12.26
CA VAL A 78 -14.27 3.28 -12.99
C VAL A 78 -13.55 4.50 -13.53
N ILE A 79 -12.28 4.64 -13.20
CA ILE A 79 -11.45 5.77 -13.59
C ILE A 79 -10.34 5.25 -14.48
N LEU A 80 -10.29 5.71 -15.72
CA LEU A 80 -9.19 5.39 -16.62
C LEU A 80 -8.03 6.34 -16.34
N TYR A 81 -6.86 5.80 -16.04
CA TYR A 81 -5.63 6.58 -15.85
C TYR A 81 -5.03 6.88 -17.22
N GLU A 82 -5.30 8.08 -17.74
CA GLU A 82 -4.63 8.62 -18.94
C GLU A 82 -3.13 8.76 -18.69
N THR A 83 -2.33 7.91 -19.33
CA THR A 83 -0.88 7.96 -19.20
C THR A 83 -0.28 9.19 -19.88
N PHE A 84 1.02 9.42 -19.66
CA PHE A 84 1.77 10.56 -20.18
C PHE A 84 2.76 10.16 -21.28
N ALA A 85 3.02 11.11 -22.19
CA ALA A 85 4.02 10.99 -23.25
C ALA A 85 5.45 10.80 -22.70
N ARG A 86 6.32 10.20 -23.52
CA ARG A 86 7.76 10.09 -23.19
C ARG A 86 8.40 11.48 -23.23
N ARG A 87 9.54 11.63 -22.54
CA ARG A 87 10.24 12.92 -22.49
C ARG A 87 10.71 13.35 -23.89
N ALA A 88 10.74 14.66 -24.13
CA ALA A 88 11.35 15.22 -25.33
C ALA A 88 12.78 14.68 -25.53
N GLY A 89 13.08 14.21 -26.75
CA GLY A 89 14.36 13.58 -27.10
C GLY A 89 14.41 12.06 -26.93
N HIS A 90 13.34 11.42 -26.43
CA HIS A 90 13.25 9.96 -26.37
C HIS A 90 13.28 9.33 -27.79
N ALA A 91 13.76 8.09 -27.89
CA ALA A 91 13.96 7.36 -29.15
C ALA A 91 12.68 7.09 -29.97
N LEU A 92 11.50 7.36 -29.42
CA LEU A 92 10.23 7.28 -30.14
C LEU A 92 9.99 8.49 -31.06
N TYR A 93 10.77 9.57 -30.89
CA TYR A 93 10.66 10.78 -31.69
C TYR A 93 11.86 10.93 -32.64
N PRO A 94 11.66 11.42 -33.88
CA PRO A 94 10.37 11.71 -34.52
C PRO A 94 9.78 10.48 -35.27
N ALA A 95 10.42 9.30 -35.15
CA ALA A 95 10.17 8.18 -36.05
C ALA A 95 8.82 7.46 -35.80
N THR A 96 8.39 7.38 -34.55
CA THR A 96 7.11 6.75 -34.16
C THR A 96 6.02 7.80 -33.94
N PHE A 97 6.38 8.90 -33.30
CA PHE A 97 5.52 10.07 -33.09
C PHE A 97 6.30 11.31 -33.51
N ALA A 98 5.62 12.38 -33.92
CA ALA A 98 6.30 13.61 -34.34
C ALA A 98 7.10 14.24 -33.19
N ASP A 99 6.49 14.34 -32.03
CA ASP A 99 7.01 14.93 -30.79
C ASP A 99 6.15 14.47 -29.59
N PRO A 100 6.47 14.87 -28.34
CA PRO A 100 5.65 14.51 -27.19
C PRO A 100 4.19 14.96 -27.25
N GLU A 101 3.88 16.08 -27.91
CA GLU A 101 2.52 16.60 -28.05
C GLU A 101 1.68 15.66 -28.94
N ASP A 102 2.23 15.16 -30.05
CA ASP A 102 1.58 14.14 -30.89
C ASP A 102 1.30 12.84 -30.11
N MET A 103 2.26 12.36 -29.32
CA MET A 103 2.05 11.16 -28.49
C MET A 103 0.96 11.41 -27.44
N GLN A 104 0.98 12.56 -26.76
CA GLN A 104 -0.03 12.88 -25.74
C GLN A 104 -1.42 13.04 -26.35
N ALA A 105 -1.52 13.65 -27.54
CA ALA A 105 -2.78 13.80 -28.25
C ALA A 105 -3.42 12.45 -28.59
N GLN A 106 -2.62 11.46 -29.00
CA GLN A 106 -3.12 10.11 -29.25
C GLN A 106 -3.56 9.40 -27.97
N LEU A 107 -2.78 9.51 -26.88
CA LEU A 107 -3.17 8.97 -25.58
C LEU A 107 -4.51 9.56 -25.13
N ARG A 108 -4.60 10.89 -25.08
CA ARG A 108 -5.82 11.63 -24.72
C ARG A 108 -7.02 11.15 -25.53
N PHE A 109 -6.87 11.11 -26.86
CA PHE A 109 -7.94 10.65 -27.75
C PHE A 109 -8.43 9.25 -27.41
N HIS A 110 -7.53 8.28 -27.22
CA HIS A 110 -7.96 6.90 -26.97
C HIS A 110 -8.55 6.69 -25.58
N TYR A 111 -8.09 7.41 -24.57
CA TYR A 111 -8.70 7.41 -23.24
C TYR A 111 -10.09 8.06 -23.25
N ASP A 112 -10.27 9.16 -23.98
CA ASP A 112 -11.58 9.82 -24.16
C ASP A 112 -12.55 8.92 -24.94
N ASP A 113 -12.11 8.36 -26.06
CA ASP A 113 -12.93 7.42 -26.83
C ASP A 113 -13.29 6.17 -26.01
N ALA A 114 -12.40 5.69 -25.14
CA ALA A 114 -12.71 4.58 -24.24
C ALA A 114 -13.85 4.93 -23.27
N ALA A 115 -13.75 6.07 -22.58
CA ALA A 115 -14.70 6.49 -21.55
C ALA A 115 -16.04 6.97 -22.14
N ASP A 116 -16.01 7.79 -23.18
CA ASP A 116 -17.18 8.51 -23.68
C ASP A 116 -17.97 7.71 -24.74
N GLU A 117 -17.30 6.81 -25.48
CA GLU A 117 -17.90 6.12 -26.63
C GLU A 117 -17.83 4.60 -26.51
N TYR A 118 -16.64 4.01 -26.34
CA TYR A 118 -16.44 2.57 -26.45
C TYR A 118 -17.06 1.80 -25.29
N ILE A 119 -16.71 2.13 -24.04
CA ILE A 119 -17.28 1.46 -22.86
C ILE A 119 -18.81 1.63 -22.84
N PRO A 120 -19.39 2.84 -22.99
CA PRO A 120 -20.84 3.00 -23.04
C PRO A 120 -21.54 2.20 -24.13
N ARG A 121 -20.88 1.96 -25.27
CA ARG A 121 -21.43 1.19 -26.38
C ARG A 121 -21.34 -0.32 -26.20
N PHE A 122 -20.29 -0.81 -25.52
CA PHE A 122 -19.96 -2.23 -25.46
C PHE A 122 -20.05 -2.86 -24.07
N THR A 123 -20.32 -2.06 -23.02
CA THR A 123 -20.60 -2.55 -21.66
C THR A 123 -21.73 -3.56 -21.66
N GLU A 124 -21.53 -4.69 -21.01
CA GLU A 124 -22.56 -5.69 -20.73
C GLU A 124 -23.20 -5.49 -19.34
N SER A 125 -22.65 -4.57 -18.53
CA SER A 125 -23.22 -4.26 -17.21
C SER A 125 -24.67 -3.78 -17.30
N VAL A 126 -25.47 -4.21 -16.32
CA VAL A 126 -26.91 -3.90 -16.27
C VAL A 126 -27.23 -2.48 -15.79
N VAL A 127 -26.24 -1.77 -15.26
CA VAL A 127 -26.36 -0.37 -14.85
C VAL A 127 -25.69 0.57 -15.85
N PRO A 128 -26.13 1.84 -15.95
CA PRO A 128 -25.46 2.80 -16.80
C PRO A 128 -23.95 2.89 -16.50
N PRO A 129 -23.12 3.09 -17.55
CA PRO A 129 -21.69 3.24 -17.39
C PRO A 129 -21.39 4.43 -16.47
N ASN A 130 -20.45 4.23 -15.54
CA ASN A 130 -19.95 5.28 -14.66
C ASN A 130 -18.42 5.27 -14.76
N VAL A 131 -17.96 5.80 -15.90
CA VAL A 131 -16.56 5.85 -16.28
C VAL A 131 -16.13 7.30 -16.47
N GLU A 132 -14.94 7.63 -16.00
CA GLU A 132 -14.30 8.93 -16.18
C GLU A 132 -12.80 8.77 -16.44
N VAL A 133 -12.13 9.83 -16.87
CA VAL A 133 -10.69 9.83 -17.12
C VAL A 133 -9.98 10.66 -16.05
N ALA A 134 -9.01 10.05 -15.36
CA ALA A 134 -8.01 10.80 -14.60
C ALA A 134 -6.95 11.32 -15.57
N ARG A 135 -7.03 12.63 -15.85
CA ARG A 135 -6.28 13.38 -16.86
C ARG A 135 -4.82 13.63 -16.48
N VAL A 136 -4.08 12.57 -16.12
CA VAL A 136 -2.70 12.69 -15.63
C VAL A 136 -1.78 13.15 -16.76
N GLY A 137 -1.93 12.59 -17.96
CA GLY A 137 -1.20 12.99 -19.15
C GLY A 137 -1.32 14.48 -19.47
N ASP A 138 -2.52 15.05 -19.41
CA ASP A 138 -2.76 16.48 -19.59
C ASP A 138 -2.08 17.34 -18.52
N ALA A 139 -2.12 16.92 -17.25
CA ALA A 139 -1.44 17.65 -16.18
C ALA A 139 0.09 17.64 -16.37
N TRP A 140 0.64 16.52 -16.85
CA TRP A 140 2.05 16.41 -17.21
C TRP A 140 2.42 17.32 -18.37
N GLU A 141 1.64 17.31 -19.45
CA GLU A 141 1.85 18.18 -20.61
C GLU A 141 1.82 19.67 -20.19
N ALA A 142 0.81 20.07 -19.41
CA ALA A 142 0.69 21.42 -18.89
C ALA A 142 1.89 21.85 -18.04
N GLN A 143 2.35 20.97 -17.14
CA GLN A 143 3.51 21.26 -16.29
C GLN A 143 4.81 21.31 -17.09
N LEU A 144 5.00 20.42 -18.08
CA LEU A 144 6.21 20.41 -18.92
C LEU A 144 6.28 21.64 -19.83
N ALA A 145 5.14 22.21 -20.23
CA ALA A 145 5.08 23.47 -20.96
C ALA A 145 5.63 24.67 -20.15
N LEU A 146 5.67 24.57 -18.81
CA LEU A 146 6.29 25.57 -17.93
C LEU A 146 7.82 25.39 -17.82
N GLY A 147 8.35 24.27 -18.31
CA GLY A 147 9.77 23.93 -18.29
C GLY A 147 10.21 23.10 -17.07
N GLU A 148 11.48 22.72 -17.09
CA GLU A 148 12.16 22.05 -15.98
C GLU A 148 13.11 23.04 -15.29
N PRO A 149 13.27 23.00 -13.95
CA PRO A 149 12.66 22.08 -12.96
C PRO A 149 11.18 22.38 -12.61
N PRO A 150 10.44 21.40 -12.02
CA PRO A 150 10.87 20.05 -11.69
C PRO A 150 10.89 19.11 -12.90
N ARG A 151 11.80 18.13 -12.89
CA ARG A 151 11.80 17.06 -13.89
C ARG A 151 10.75 16.01 -13.53
N LEU A 152 9.77 15.78 -14.41
CA LEU A 152 8.70 14.80 -14.16
C LEU A 152 9.07 13.36 -14.51
N HIS A 153 9.88 13.15 -15.56
CA HIS A 153 10.36 11.82 -15.93
C HIS A 153 11.57 11.38 -15.11
N GLY A 154 11.69 10.08 -14.86
CA GLY A 154 12.88 9.44 -14.31
C GLY A 154 14.08 9.51 -15.25
N SER A 155 15.19 8.88 -14.85
CA SER A 155 16.42 8.86 -15.65
C SER A 155 16.31 8.09 -16.97
N ASP A 156 15.27 7.26 -17.11
CA ASP A 156 14.96 6.51 -18.33
C ASP A 156 14.08 7.28 -19.31
N ASP A 157 13.74 8.54 -19.02
CA ASP A 157 12.91 9.42 -19.86
C ASP A 157 11.47 8.92 -20.09
N TYR A 158 11.00 7.92 -19.33
CA TYR A 158 9.69 7.35 -19.55
C TYR A 158 8.90 6.87 -18.32
N HIS A 159 9.56 6.50 -17.23
CA HIS A 159 8.91 6.29 -15.95
C HIS A 159 8.79 7.61 -15.18
N PRO A 160 7.92 7.70 -14.16
CA PRO A 160 7.84 8.89 -13.33
C PRO A 160 9.04 9.04 -12.40
N SER A 161 9.51 10.28 -12.23
CA SER A 161 10.31 10.70 -11.09
C SER A 161 9.42 10.81 -9.84
N ARG A 162 10.00 11.19 -8.69
CA ARG A 162 9.20 11.53 -7.49
C ARG A 162 8.21 12.67 -7.76
N ALA A 163 8.62 13.69 -8.51
CA ALA A 163 7.76 14.82 -8.88
C ALA A 163 6.64 14.38 -9.84
N GLY A 164 6.96 13.54 -10.84
CA GLY A 164 5.95 12.98 -11.74
C GLY A 164 4.93 12.08 -11.04
N ALA A 165 5.39 11.26 -10.09
CA ALA A 165 4.53 10.41 -9.27
C ALA A 165 3.62 11.27 -8.37
N TYR A 166 4.15 12.33 -7.78
CA TYR A 166 3.38 13.29 -6.98
C TYR A 166 2.27 13.96 -7.80
N LEU A 167 2.60 14.50 -8.97
CA LEU A 167 1.60 15.11 -9.87
C LEU A 167 0.48 14.13 -10.25
N SER A 168 0.84 12.89 -10.55
CA SER A 168 -0.13 11.83 -10.88
C SER A 168 -1.07 11.55 -9.70
N ALA A 169 -0.54 11.49 -8.48
CA ALA A 169 -1.32 11.31 -7.27
C ALA A 169 -2.28 12.49 -7.00
N LEU A 170 -1.85 13.73 -7.26
CA LEU A 170 -2.71 14.91 -7.11
C LEU A 170 -3.91 14.87 -8.07
N VAL A 171 -3.68 14.49 -9.32
CA VAL A 171 -4.76 14.33 -10.30
C VAL A 171 -5.76 13.26 -9.83
N PHE A 172 -5.30 12.13 -9.30
CA PHE A 172 -6.22 11.15 -8.70
C PHE A 172 -7.02 11.71 -7.54
N VAL A 173 -6.41 12.48 -6.64
CA VAL A 173 -7.13 13.13 -5.53
C VAL A 173 -8.21 14.09 -6.07
N GLY A 174 -7.85 14.91 -7.06
CA GLY A 174 -8.77 15.84 -7.71
C GLY A 174 -9.94 15.13 -8.39
N THR A 175 -9.67 14.07 -9.18
CA THR A 175 -10.69 13.28 -9.88
C THR A 175 -11.58 12.49 -8.90
N VAL A 176 -10.98 11.76 -7.95
CA VAL A 176 -11.73 10.90 -7.02
C VAL A 176 -12.60 11.72 -6.08
N TYR A 177 -12.07 12.79 -5.49
CA TYR A 177 -12.78 13.52 -4.44
C TYR A 177 -13.47 14.79 -4.94
N GLY A 178 -13.16 15.27 -6.15
CA GLY A 178 -13.63 16.56 -6.65
C GLY A 178 -13.20 17.69 -5.72
N ARG A 179 -11.92 17.68 -5.31
CA ARG A 179 -11.35 18.65 -4.36
C ARG A 179 -10.02 19.20 -4.87
N SER A 180 -9.84 20.49 -4.62
CA SER A 180 -8.61 21.22 -4.89
C SER A 180 -7.47 20.61 -4.06
N THR A 181 -6.37 20.36 -4.74
CA THR A 181 -5.15 19.74 -4.21
C THR A 181 -4.21 20.78 -3.61
N ILE A 182 -4.47 22.07 -3.81
CA ILE A 182 -3.70 23.16 -3.20
C ILE A 182 -3.70 23.03 -1.67
N GLY A 183 -2.49 23.05 -1.09
CA GLY A 183 -2.28 22.91 0.34
C GLY A 183 -2.20 21.47 0.83
N LEU A 184 -2.23 20.49 -0.07
CA LEU A 184 -1.86 19.12 0.27
C LEU A 184 -0.37 19.00 0.61
N PRO A 185 0.03 17.93 1.31
CA PRO A 185 1.40 17.80 1.80
C PRO A 185 2.37 17.58 0.65
N ALA A 186 3.58 18.15 0.76
CA ALA A 186 4.66 17.97 -0.21
C ALA A 186 5.30 16.57 -0.04
N ILE A 187 4.69 15.54 -0.64
CA ILE A 187 5.18 14.16 -0.53
C ILE A 187 6.29 13.93 -1.56
N GLY A 188 7.53 13.82 -1.08
CA GLY A 188 8.68 13.45 -1.92
C GLY A 188 9.23 14.57 -2.82
N VAL A 189 8.77 15.81 -2.61
CA VAL A 189 9.20 17.04 -3.29
C VAL A 189 9.29 18.19 -2.26
N ASP A 190 9.93 19.30 -2.61
CA ASP A 190 9.89 20.52 -1.78
C ASP A 190 8.56 21.28 -1.93
N ASP A 191 8.28 22.21 -1.01
CA ASP A 191 7.01 22.95 -0.96
C ASP A 191 6.73 23.79 -2.21
N ALA A 192 7.76 24.37 -2.83
CA ALA A 192 7.59 25.20 -4.02
C ALA A 192 7.24 24.32 -5.23
N THR A 193 7.92 23.19 -5.37
CA THR A 193 7.58 22.15 -6.35
C THR A 193 6.17 21.61 -6.09
N ALA A 194 5.81 21.33 -4.85
CA ALA A 194 4.50 20.82 -4.50
C ALA A 194 3.38 21.77 -4.92
N LEU A 195 3.52 23.07 -4.61
CA LEU A 195 2.55 24.09 -5.00
C LEU A 195 2.37 24.17 -6.51
N ALA A 196 3.47 24.20 -7.28
CA ALA A 196 3.39 24.24 -8.74
C ALA A 196 2.66 23.02 -9.33
N LEU A 197 2.92 21.83 -8.78
CA LEU A 197 2.26 20.60 -9.22
C LEU A 197 0.79 20.52 -8.79
N GLN A 198 0.43 21.09 -7.63
CA GLN A 198 -0.96 21.24 -7.18
C GLN A 198 -1.75 22.18 -8.09
N GLU A 199 -1.15 23.30 -8.49
CA GLU A 199 -1.76 24.22 -9.46
C GLU A 199 -1.99 23.55 -10.82
N SER A 200 -1.02 22.78 -11.32
CA SER A 200 -1.16 22.01 -12.56
C SER A 200 -2.25 20.93 -12.47
N ALA A 201 -2.35 20.22 -11.34
CA ALA A 201 -3.41 19.22 -11.13
C ALA A 201 -4.81 19.86 -11.03
N ASP A 202 -4.94 20.97 -10.30
CA ASP A 202 -6.21 21.67 -10.12
C ASP A 202 -6.69 22.35 -11.41
N LEU A 203 -5.77 22.83 -12.24
CA LEU A 203 -6.06 23.37 -13.57
C LEU A 203 -6.78 22.34 -14.44
N VAL A 204 -6.29 21.09 -14.45
CA VAL A 204 -6.83 20.02 -15.30
C VAL A 204 -8.09 19.40 -14.71
N THR A 205 -8.13 19.19 -13.40
CA THR A 205 -9.31 18.61 -12.74
C THR A 205 -10.46 19.62 -12.57
N GLY A 206 -10.18 20.91 -12.69
CA GLY A 206 -11.15 21.99 -12.44
C GLY A 206 -11.59 22.09 -10.98
N ALA A 207 -10.88 21.43 -10.06
CA ALA A 207 -11.28 21.32 -8.67
C ALA A 207 -10.96 22.61 -7.92
N THR A 208 -11.99 23.27 -7.39
CA THR A 208 -11.86 24.56 -6.68
C THR A 208 -12.25 24.49 -5.20
N ARG A 209 -12.90 23.41 -4.79
CA ARG A 209 -13.36 23.23 -3.40
C ARG A 209 -12.20 22.65 -2.60
N PRO A 210 -11.73 23.30 -1.53
CA PRO A 210 -10.59 22.80 -0.78
C PRO A 210 -10.91 21.43 -0.20
N VAL A 211 -9.90 20.57 -0.13
CA VAL A 211 -9.96 19.37 0.70
C VAL A 211 -10.32 19.82 2.14
N PRO A 212 -11.42 19.34 2.74
CA PRO A 212 -11.68 19.55 4.16
C PRO A 212 -10.49 18.96 4.90
N SER A 213 -9.78 19.78 5.70
CA SER A 213 -8.47 19.46 6.29
C SER A 213 -8.26 17.96 6.42
N ILE A 214 -7.60 17.36 5.43
CA ILE A 214 -6.97 16.08 5.66
C ILE A 214 -5.84 16.48 6.58
N ALA A 215 -6.02 16.24 7.89
CA ALA A 215 -4.87 16.11 8.74
C ALA A 215 -3.99 15.11 7.98
N CYS A 216 -2.81 15.55 7.53
CA CYS A 216 -1.75 14.59 7.25
C CYS A 216 -1.82 13.58 8.38
N PRO A 217 -1.77 12.27 8.12
CA PRO A 217 -1.55 11.37 9.24
C PRO A 217 -0.36 11.94 9.99
N ALA A 218 -0.56 12.25 11.28
CA ALA A 218 0.45 12.97 12.03
C ALA A 218 1.78 12.25 11.82
N GLY A 219 2.85 13.01 11.57
CA GLY A 219 4.17 12.41 11.71
C GLY A 219 4.21 11.74 13.09
N ILE A 220 4.76 10.53 13.18
CA ILE A 220 4.97 9.92 14.49
C ILE A 220 5.95 10.84 15.21
N ASP A 221 5.55 11.56 16.25
CA ASP A 221 6.45 12.48 16.94
C ASP A 221 7.51 11.70 17.73
N VAL A 222 8.66 12.33 17.99
CA VAL A 222 9.68 11.72 18.84
C VAL A 222 9.11 11.51 20.26
N GLY A 223 9.23 10.29 20.76
CA GLY A 223 8.64 9.81 22.01
C GLY A 223 7.23 9.23 21.87
N ASP A 224 6.63 9.28 20.67
CA ASP A 224 5.35 8.65 20.40
C ASP A 224 5.53 7.17 20.03
N ALA A 225 4.54 6.35 20.38
CA ALA A 225 4.59 4.90 20.22
C ALA A 225 3.36 4.34 19.52
N LEU A 226 3.60 3.64 18.41
CA LEU A 226 2.60 2.83 17.74
C LEU A 226 2.48 1.48 18.42
N ARG A 227 1.27 0.94 18.49
CA ARG A 227 0.99 -0.33 19.17
C ARG A 227 0.13 -1.24 18.32
N VAL A 228 0.36 -2.54 18.44
CA VAL A 228 -0.42 -3.60 17.79
C VAL A 228 -0.63 -4.73 18.80
N ASP A 229 -1.88 -5.18 18.89
CA ASP A 229 -2.25 -6.44 19.53
C ASP A 229 -2.48 -7.50 18.44
N PHE A 230 -1.78 -8.63 18.52
CA PHE A 230 -1.88 -9.71 17.55
C PHE A 230 -2.93 -10.75 17.98
N GLY A 231 -4.18 -10.28 18.08
CA GLY A 231 -5.32 -11.04 18.59
C GLY A 231 -6.67 -10.51 18.14
N PRO A 232 -7.76 -11.26 18.35
CA PRO A 232 -9.10 -10.87 17.90
C PRO A 232 -9.68 -9.64 18.63
N THR A 233 -9.20 -9.31 19.82
CA THR A 233 -9.87 -8.37 20.72
C THR A 233 -9.17 -7.02 20.76
N SER A 234 -9.71 -6.01 20.07
CA SER A 234 -9.20 -4.64 20.22
C SER A 234 -9.41 -4.11 21.64
N VAL A 235 -8.34 -3.59 22.25
CA VAL A 235 -8.36 -2.88 23.54
C VAL A 235 -8.01 -1.40 23.32
N ALA A 236 -8.47 -0.50 24.20
CA ALA A 236 -8.13 0.91 24.10
C ALA A 236 -6.60 1.13 24.07
N GLY A 237 -6.11 1.80 23.02
CA GLY A 237 -4.68 2.03 22.78
C GLY A 237 -3.91 0.83 22.20
N TRP A 238 -4.59 -0.27 21.90
CA TRP A 238 -4.05 -1.50 21.33
C TRP A 238 -4.98 -2.01 20.21
N PRO A 239 -4.86 -1.45 19.00
CA PRO A 239 -5.65 -1.94 17.87
C PRO A 239 -5.27 -3.38 17.53
N SER A 240 -6.28 -4.20 17.24
CA SER A 240 -6.08 -5.61 16.93
C SER A 240 -5.64 -5.88 15.48
N HIS A 241 -4.85 -6.92 15.30
CA HIS A 241 -4.48 -7.55 14.04
C HIS A 241 -4.53 -9.08 14.20
N ASP A 242 -5.63 -9.71 13.78
CA ASP A 242 -5.89 -11.15 13.96
C ASP A 242 -5.83 -11.94 12.64
N THR A 243 -4.95 -11.53 11.71
CA THR A 243 -4.79 -12.23 10.43
C THR A 243 -3.38 -12.79 10.32
N ILE A 244 -3.26 -14.05 9.86
CA ILE A 244 -1.96 -14.70 9.60
C ILE A 244 -1.30 -14.19 8.32
N GLU A 245 -2.11 -13.65 7.41
CA GLU A 245 -1.74 -13.09 6.11
C GLU A 245 -2.67 -11.91 5.85
N GLY A 246 -2.12 -10.69 5.77
CA GLY A 246 -2.94 -9.50 5.52
C GLY A 246 -2.35 -8.24 6.13
N SER A 247 -3.01 -7.10 5.89
CA SER A 247 -2.62 -5.81 6.45
C SER A 247 -3.76 -5.19 7.25
N SER A 248 -3.43 -4.48 8.33
CA SER A 248 -4.34 -3.63 9.07
C SER A 248 -3.71 -2.26 9.35
N GLY A 249 -4.57 -1.28 9.63
CA GLY A 249 -4.19 0.11 9.90
C GLY A 249 -5.13 1.10 9.22
N PRO A 250 -4.87 2.41 9.35
CA PRO A 250 -3.66 3.01 9.93
C PRO A 250 -3.49 2.72 11.43
N LEU A 251 -2.24 2.59 11.87
CA LEU A 251 -1.90 2.54 13.29
C LEU A 251 -2.13 3.90 13.92
N LEU A 252 -2.54 3.89 15.18
CA LEU A 252 -2.85 5.10 15.93
C LEU A 252 -1.63 5.54 16.75
N ASP A 253 -1.46 6.85 16.85
CA ASP A 253 -0.51 7.48 17.76
C ASP A 253 -1.01 7.46 19.22
N SER A 254 -0.20 7.94 20.17
CA SER A 254 -0.57 7.96 21.60
C SER A 254 -1.79 8.84 21.92
N THR A 255 -2.17 9.76 21.03
CA THR A 255 -3.36 10.61 21.15
C THR A 255 -4.60 9.97 20.52
N GLY A 256 -4.44 8.81 19.86
CA GLY A 256 -5.50 8.11 19.14
C GLY A 256 -5.69 8.60 17.71
N MET A 257 -4.78 9.42 17.18
CA MET A 257 -4.86 9.92 15.82
C MET A 257 -4.25 8.92 14.82
N PRO A 258 -4.89 8.71 13.65
CA PRO A 258 -4.33 7.88 12.60
C PRO A 258 -2.98 8.39 12.07
N THR A 259 -2.01 7.49 11.92
CA THR A 259 -0.71 7.75 11.31
C THR A 259 -0.61 7.17 9.89
N THR A 260 0.52 7.37 9.21
CA THR A 260 0.80 6.72 7.91
C THR A 260 1.11 5.24 8.07
N ALA A 261 1.38 4.79 9.30
CA ALA A 261 1.89 3.46 9.55
C ALA A 261 0.80 2.39 9.44
N ARG A 262 1.17 1.22 8.94
CA ARG A 262 0.33 0.02 8.89
C ARG A 262 1.13 -1.18 9.38
N VAL A 263 0.43 -2.23 9.77
CA VAL A 263 1.04 -3.53 10.04
C VAL A 263 0.57 -4.53 9.00
N ARG A 264 1.48 -5.40 8.56
CA ARG A 264 1.20 -6.52 7.66
C ARG A 264 1.86 -7.78 8.20
N THR A 265 1.17 -8.90 8.12
CA THR A 265 1.69 -10.22 8.49
C THR A 265 1.74 -11.14 7.28
N VAL A 266 2.73 -12.03 7.29
CA VAL A 266 2.95 -13.06 6.27
C VAL A 266 3.49 -14.31 6.95
N GLY A 267 3.17 -15.51 6.45
CA GLY A 267 3.82 -16.76 6.81
C GLY A 267 3.44 -17.37 8.16
N PHE A 268 2.52 -16.75 8.91
CA PHE A 268 2.06 -17.33 10.17
C PHE A 268 1.16 -18.56 9.93
N THR A 269 1.24 -19.52 10.85
CA THR A 269 0.48 -20.78 10.77
C THR A 269 -0.89 -20.67 11.39
N GLY A 270 -1.06 -19.82 12.42
CA GLY A 270 -2.34 -19.65 13.08
C GLY A 270 -2.35 -18.57 14.14
N THR A 271 -3.50 -18.41 14.79
CA THR A 271 -3.75 -17.49 15.90
C THR A 271 -4.16 -18.28 17.15
N GLN A 272 -3.99 -17.71 18.34
CA GLN A 272 -4.41 -18.30 19.62
C GLN A 272 -4.57 -17.23 20.71
N THR A 273 -5.22 -17.59 21.82
CA THR A 273 -5.49 -16.70 22.97
C THR A 273 -5.08 -17.31 24.33
N GLY A 274 -4.11 -18.22 24.32
CA GLY A 274 -3.69 -19.03 25.46
C GLY A 274 -2.43 -18.54 26.19
N GLY A 275 -2.13 -17.25 26.17
CA GLY A 275 -1.03 -16.63 26.93
C GLY A 275 -1.34 -16.41 28.41
N VAL A 276 -0.45 -15.72 29.13
CA VAL A 276 -0.60 -15.39 30.55
C VAL A 276 -1.22 -14.00 30.68
N ALA A 277 -2.41 -13.92 31.27
CA ALA A 277 -3.15 -12.67 31.43
C ALA A 277 -2.55 -11.72 32.49
N GLU A 278 -2.05 -12.27 33.60
CA GLU A 278 -1.43 -11.47 34.67
C GLU A 278 0.05 -11.23 34.35
N ASN A 279 0.38 -9.99 33.98
CA ASN A 279 1.73 -9.60 33.61
C ASN A 279 2.22 -8.38 34.41
N THR A 280 3.54 -8.23 34.52
CA THR A 280 4.18 -7.08 35.20
C THR A 280 4.55 -5.95 34.24
N LEU A 281 4.28 -6.13 32.95
CA LEU A 281 4.57 -5.18 31.87
C LEU A 281 3.50 -4.08 31.75
N GLY A 282 2.37 -4.23 32.46
CA GLY A 282 1.23 -3.31 32.37
C GLY A 282 0.44 -3.46 31.07
N LEU A 283 0.61 -4.58 30.35
CA LEU A 283 -0.23 -4.92 29.20
C LEU A 283 -1.64 -5.28 29.68
N PRO A 284 -2.70 -4.86 28.96
CA PRO A 284 -4.04 -5.42 29.17
C PRO A 284 -4.02 -6.94 29.06
N ALA A 285 -4.91 -7.60 29.80
CA ALA A 285 -4.97 -9.06 29.86
C ALA A 285 -5.13 -9.66 28.46
N GLU A 286 -6.06 -9.13 27.68
CA GLU A 286 -6.37 -9.56 26.31
C GLU A 286 -5.14 -9.46 25.40
N VAL A 287 -4.40 -8.35 25.47
CA VAL A 287 -3.16 -8.14 24.69
C VAL A 287 -2.07 -9.14 25.08
N SER A 288 -1.98 -9.50 26.36
CA SER A 288 -0.95 -10.44 26.83
C SER A 288 -1.28 -11.91 26.57
N THR A 289 -2.55 -12.23 26.33
CA THR A 289 -2.98 -13.62 26.06
C THR A 289 -2.93 -13.99 24.59
N ASP A 290 -3.03 -12.99 23.71
CA ASP A 290 -3.23 -13.20 22.29
C ASP A 290 -1.89 -13.33 21.54
N THR A 291 -1.82 -14.25 20.58
CA THR A 291 -0.64 -14.39 19.71
C THR A 291 -0.98 -14.93 18.33
N LEU A 292 -0.20 -14.49 17.34
CA LEU A 292 0.07 -15.25 16.12
C LEU A 292 1.22 -16.21 16.37
N TRP A 293 1.20 -17.36 15.70
CA TRP A 293 2.24 -18.36 15.83
C TRP A 293 2.65 -18.97 14.48
N VAL A 294 3.90 -19.38 14.40
CA VAL A 294 4.48 -20.12 13.29
C VAL A 294 5.17 -21.37 13.83
N GLY A 295 5.12 -22.49 13.10
CA GLY A 295 5.85 -23.70 13.47
C GLY A 295 5.25 -24.97 12.89
N SER A 296 5.77 -26.12 13.31
CA SER A 296 5.38 -27.41 12.76
C SER A 296 5.08 -28.45 13.83
N PHE A 297 3.99 -29.18 13.65
CA PHE A 297 3.67 -30.33 14.49
C PHE A 297 4.61 -31.52 14.24
N ASP A 298 5.31 -31.56 13.09
CA ASP A 298 6.20 -32.66 12.69
C ASP A 298 7.52 -32.69 13.47
N GLY A 299 7.83 -31.62 14.22
CA GLY A 299 9.03 -31.57 15.06
C GLY A 299 9.78 -30.26 14.94
N HIS A 300 10.77 -30.10 15.81
CA HIS A 300 11.60 -28.90 15.88
C HIS A 300 12.34 -28.66 14.56
N GLU A 301 12.97 -29.69 14.00
CA GLU A 301 13.70 -29.62 12.74
C GLU A 301 12.83 -29.13 11.57
N ALA A 302 11.60 -29.63 11.45
CA ALA A 302 10.66 -29.16 10.43
C ALA A 302 10.22 -27.71 10.68
N ALA A 303 10.11 -27.30 11.94
CA ALA A 303 9.70 -25.95 12.31
C ALA A 303 10.79 -24.90 12.05
N LEU A 304 12.08 -25.26 12.06
CA LEU A 304 13.19 -24.35 11.75
C LEU A 304 13.17 -23.83 10.31
N ALA A 305 12.46 -24.50 9.40
CA ALA A 305 12.29 -24.06 8.02
C ALA A 305 11.11 -23.07 7.84
N LEU A 306 10.34 -22.80 8.88
CA LEU A 306 9.16 -21.94 8.85
C LEU A 306 9.46 -20.60 9.53
N GLU A 307 8.99 -19.52 8.92
CA GLU A 307 9.08 -18.17 9.47
C GLU A 307 7.78 -17.40 9.21
N GLY A 308 7.37 -16.61 10.20
CA GLY A 308 6.41 -15.54 10.03
C GLY A 308 7.14 -14.22 9.86
N GLU A 309 6.54 -13.26 9.16
CA GLU A 309 7.05 -11.90 9.02
C GLU A 309 6.01 -10.90 9.51
N VAL A 310 6.41 -9.99 10.39
CA VAL A 310 5.69 -8.77 10.72
C VAL A 310 6.36 -7.62 10.00
N VAL A 311 5.60 -6.91 9.16
CA VAL A 311 6.04 -5.73 8.41
C VAL A 311 5.30 -4.52 8.93
N LEU A 312 6.06 -3.55 9.44
CA LEU A 312 5.57 -2.20 9.66
C LEU A 312 5.85 -1.39 8.39
N GLU A 313 4.81 -0.79 7.82
CA GLU A 313 4.89 -0.05 6.55
C GLU A 313 4.46 1.40 6.76
N GLY A 314 4.93 2.31 5.90
CA GLY A 314 4.53 3.72 5.94
C GLY A 314 5.15 4.49 7.11
N LEU A 315 6.30 4.04 7.62
CA LEU A 315 7.03 4.73 8.67
C LEU A 315 7.79 5.95 8.10
N PRO A 316 7.72 7.11 8.76
CA PRO A 316 8.59 8.25 8.46
C PRO A 316 10.09 7.91 8.59
N GLU A 317 10.95 8.71 7.96
CA GLU A 317 12.39 8.63 8.23
C GLU A 317 12.66 9.00 9.70
N GLY A 318 13.48 8.20 10.36
CA GLY A 318 13.80 8.34 11.77
C GLY A 318 14.45 7.09 12.33
N SER A 319 14.76 7.14 13.63
CA SER A 319 15.13 5.94 14.39
C SER A 319 14.03 5.58 15.38
N TYR A 320 13.90 4.28 15.65
CA TYR A 320 12.84 3.73 16.48
C TYR A 320 13.40 2.70 17.47
N THR A 321 12.68 2.49 18.56
CA THR A 321 12.83 1.32 19.42
C THR A 321 11.63 0.42 19.22
N LEU A 322 11.89 -0.81 18.77
CA LEU A 322 10.89 -1.85 18.60
C LEU A 322 10.91 -2.78 19.80
N THR A 323 9.76 -2.91 20.47
CA THR A 323 9.53 -3.84 21.57
C THR A 323 8.49 -4.87 21.17
N LEU A 324 8.83 -6.15 21.33
CA LEU A 324 7.99 -7.30 21.02
C LEU A 324 7.72 -8.10 22.28
N PHE A 325 6.48 -8.56 22.42
CA PHE A 325 6.05 -9.44 23.50
C PHE A 325 5.29 -10.62 22.93
N ALA A 326 5.40 -11.76 23.59
CA ALA A 326 4.50 -12.90 23.39
C ALA A 326 4.47 -13.73 24.67
N SER A 327 3.34 -14.41 24.89
CA SER A 327 3.19 -15.38 25.94
C SER A 327 2.38 -16.58 25.47
N ARG A 328 2.75 -17.77 25.95
CA ARG A 328 1.94 -18.98 25.83
C ARG A 328 1.99 -19.75 27.13
N THR A 329 0.82 -19.99 27.74
CA THR A 329 0.72 -20.79 28.97
C THR A 329 1.20 -22.21 28.72
N GLY A 330 2.16 -22.66 29.51
CA GLY A 330 2.86 -23.94 29.39
C GLY A 330 3.83 -23.99 28.21
N ASP A 331 4.80 -24.90 28.33
CA ASP A 331 5.81 -25.13 27.31
C ASP A 331 5.32 -26.08 26.19
N ASP A 332 6.21 -26.40 25.24
CA ASP A 332 5.97 -27.42 24.22
C ASP A 332 6.37 -28.82 24.71
N SER A 333 5.70 -29.33 25.74
CA SER A 333 5.94 -30.68 26.31
C SER A 333 7.37 -30.87 26.84
N GLY A 334 7.85 -29.94 27.66
CA GLY A 334 9.20 -29.95 28.24
C GLY A 334 10.29 -29.31 27.36
N ARG A 335 9.93 -28.76 26.19
CA ARG A 335 10.89 -28.26 25.18
C ARG A 335 11.11 -26.75 25.18
N GLY A 336 10.38 -26.02 26.02
CA GLY A 336 10.29 -24.56 25.96
C GLY A 336 9.54 -24.08 24.71
N ARG A 337 9.48 -22.76 24.53
CA ARG A 337 8.92 -22.07 23.35
C ARG A 337 9.82 -20.91 22.94
N LEU A 338 11.13 -21.15 22.96
CA LEU A 338 12.12 -20.13 22.59
C LEU A 338 11.85 -19.62 21.17
N THR A 339 11.38 -18.38 21.10
CA THR A 339 11.06 -17.68 19.87
C THR A 339 12.21 -16.76 19.50
N ARG A 340 12.65 -16.81 18.25
CA ARG A 340 13.63 -15.87 17.70
C ARG A 340 12.93 -14.77 16.94
N TYR A 341 13.24 -13.52 17.29
CA TYR A 341 12.93 -12.36 16.46
C TYR A 341 14.21 -11.94 15.72
N ALA A 342 14.11 -11.72 14.42
CA ALA A 342 15.23 -11.29 13.59
C ALA A 342 14.90 -10.02 12.79
N LEU A 343 15.75 -9.00 12.93
CA LEU A 343 15.68 -7.74 12.20
C LEU A 343 17.02 -7.53 11.48
N GLY A 344 17.05 -7.85 10.19
CA GLY A 344 18.30 -7.95 9.44
C GLY A 344 19.21 -9.03 10.02
N GLU A 345 20.44 -8.66 10.40
CA GLU A 345 21.42 -9.54 11.05
C GLU A 345 21.28 -9.59 12.58
N ARG A 346 20.41 -8.77 13.16
CA ARG A 346 20.21 -8.72 14.61
C ARG A 346 19.15 -9.73 15.03
N GLU A 347 19.44 -10.52 16.05
CA GLU A 347 18.56 -11.55 16.58
C GLU A 347 18.38 -11.40 18.08
N VAL A 348 17.15 -11.62 18.57
CA VAL A 348 16.82 -11.65 19.99
C VAL A 348 15.90 -12.83 20.25
N ASP A 349 16.30 -13.70 21.17
CA ASP A 349 15.50 -14.84 21.60
C ASP A 349 14.70 -14.51 22.86
N LEU A 350 13.41 -14.86 22.84
CA LEU A 350 12.50 -14.72 23.97
C LEU A 350 11.88 -16.09 24.28
N GLU A 351 12.05 -16.55 25.51
CA GLU A 351 11.31 -17.71 26.00
C GLU A 351 9.89 -17.25 26.35
N VAL A 352 8.92 -17.65 25.51
CA VAL A 352 7.53 -17.18 25.62
C VAL A 352 6.66 -18.10 26.48
N ALA A 353 7.14 -19.30 26.85
CA ALA A 353 6.43 -20.17 27.77
C ALA A 353 6.25 -19.47 29.11
N ASP A 354 4.99 -19.29 29.52
CA ASP A 354 4.59 -18.62 30.77
C ASP A 354 5.20 -17.22 30.97
N ASN A 355 5.53 -16.52 29.87
CA ASN A 355 6.18 -15.22 29.93
C ASN A 355 5.24 -14.11 30.40
N ALA A 356 5.58 -13.46 31.51
CA ALA A 356 4.75 -12.41 32.13
C ALA A 356 5.49 -11.08 32.35
N ASP A 357 6.76 -11.00 31.98
CA ASP A 357 7.64 -9.91 32.43
C ASP A 357 8.81 -9.57 31.49
N ARG A 358 8.99 -10.31 30.39
CA ARG A 358 10.09 -10.07 29.43
C ARG A 358 9.60 -9.72 28.04
N THR A 359 10.39 -8.89 27.37
CA THR A 359 10.18 -8.47 25.98
C THR A 359 11.47 -8.66 25.18
N ALA A 360 11.34 -8.77 23.85
CA ALA A 360 12.47 -8.65 22.93
C ALA A 360 12.53 -7.19 22.42
N VAL A 361 13.72 -6.58 22.46
CA VAL A 361 13.90 -5.17 22.14
C VAL A 361 14.96 -4.99 21.05
N PHE A 362 14.63 -4.18 20.04
CA PHE A 362 15.57 -3.69 19.04
C PHE A 362 15.61 -2.16 19.12
N ASP A 363 16.73 -1.61 19.59
CA ASP A 363 17.01 -0.17 19.54
C ASP A 363 17.56 0.26 18.17
N ASP A 364 17.58 1.56 17.90
CA ASP A 364 18.15 2.17 16.69
C ASP A 364 17.64 1.50 15.39
N VAL A 365 16.36 1.14 15.36
CA VAL A 365 15.70 0.59 14.17
C VAL A 365 15.44 1.71 13.19
N VAL A 366 15.92 1.56 11.95
CA VAL A 366 15.74 2.55 10.88
C VAL A 366 14.90 1.90 9.78
N PRO A 367 13.77 2.51 9.36
CA PRO A 367 13.00 2.02 8.22
C PRO A 367 13.84 2.04 6.93
N ASP A 368 13.56 1.12 6.02
CA ASP A 368 14.18 1.11 4.69
C ASP A 368 13.74 2.34 3.85
N ALA A 369 14.30 2.49 2.65
CA ALA A 369 14.00 3.60 1.75
C ALA A 369 12.52 3.68 1.31
N SER A 370 11.72 2.63 1.55
CA SER A 370 10.27 2.59 1.34
C SER A 370 9.45 2.81 2.62
N GLY A 371 10.11 3.17 3.73
CA GLY A 371 9.47 3.39 5.01
C GLY A 371 9.01 2.09 5.68
N ARG A 372 9.75 0.99 5.50
CA ARG A 372 9.39 -0.32 6.06
C ARG A 372 10.39 -0.84 7.10
N VAL A 373 9.87 -1.52 8.11
CA VAL A 373 10.63 -2.36 9.04
C VAL A 373 10.08 -3.78 8.97
N ARG A 374 10.95 -4.76 8.74
CA ARG A 374 10.58 -6.19 8.67
C ARG A 374 11.21 -6.93 9.83
N VAL A 375 10.37 -7.63 10.59
CA VAL A 375 10.82 -8.54 11.65
C VAL A 375 10.33 -9.93 11.33
N ARG A 376 11.29 -10.85 11.23
CA ARG A 376 10.99 -12.27 11.12
C ARG A 376 10.79 -12.86 12.50
N VAL A 377 9.77 -13.67 12.64
CA VAL A 377 9.40 -14.42 13.85
C VAL A 377 9.64 -15.89 13.52
N LEU A 378 10.54 -16.53 14.27
CA LEU A 378 10.99 -17.89 13.99
C LEU A 378 10.97 -18.74 15.26
N VAL A 379 11.00 -20.05 15.07
CA VAL A 379 11.46 -20.97 16.11
C VAL A 379 12.95 -20.78 16.30
N SER A 380 13.42 -20.54 17.53
CA SER A 380 14.86 -20.39 17.76
C SER A 380 15.59 -21.73 17.56
N PRO A 381 16.67 -21.78 16.76
CA PRO A 381 17.52 -22.96 16.62
C PRO A 381 18.31 -23.30 17.89
N ASP A 382 18.40 -22.37 18.85
CA ASP A 382 19.08 -22.60 20.13
C ASP A 382 18.15 -23.27 21.17
N GLY A 383 16.86 -23.40 20.85
CA GLY A 383 15.87 -24.09 21.65
C GLY A 383 15.58 -25.51 21.17
N ALA A 384 14.51 -26.11 21.71
CA ALA A 384 13.98 -27.40 21.26
C ALA A 384 12.47 -27.36 20.96
N GLY A 385 11.83 -26.21 21.19
CA GLY A 385 10.39 -26.00 20.99
C GLY A 385 10.02 -26.00 19.50
N ARG A 386 8.77 -26.28 19.17
CA ARG A 386 8.30 -26.38 17.78
C ARG A 386 7.66 -25.12 17.20
N PHE A 387 7.48 -24.08 18.00
CA PHE A 387 6.63 -22.95 17.65
C PHE A 387 7.25 -21.63 18.11
N GLY A 388 7.18 -20.62 17.25
CA GLY A 388 7.53 -19.23 17.51
C GLY A 388 6.27 -18.36 17.56
N TYR A 389 6.32 -17.25 18.30
CA TYR A 389 5.13 -16.47 18.65
C TYR A 389 5.35 -14.97 18.54
N VAL A 390 4.31 -14.21 18.22
CA VAL A 390 4.25 -12.76 18.43
C VAL A 390 2.88 -12.40 18.97
N GLY A 391 2.82 -11.68 20.09
CA GLY A 391 1.58 -11.33 20.77
C GLY A 391 1.28 -9.84 20.75
N SER A 392 2.27 -9.01 21.03
CA SER A 392 2.10 -7.58 20.89
C SER A 392 3.39 -6.89 20.46
N LEU A 393 3.22 -5.72 19.88
CA LEU A 393 4.29 -4.88 19.37
C LEU A 393 4.08 -3.44 19.84
N SER A 394 5.17 -2.79 20.23
CA SER A 394 5.25 -1.35 20.37
C SER A 394 6.45 -0.81 19.60
N LEU A 395 6.23 0.20 18.77
CA LEU A 395 7.27 0.91 18.03
C LEU A 395 7.29 2.37 18.45
N GLU A 396 8.28 2.75 19.25
CA GLU A 396 8.49 4.13 19.70
C GLU A 396 9.47 4.86 18.78
N ARG A 397 9.14 6.08 18.34
CA ARG A 397 10.09 6.90 17.59
C ARG A 397 11.08 7.57 18.54
N THR A 398 12.37 7.37 18.31
CA THR A 398 13.43 7.93 19.14
C THR A 398 14.13 9.13 18.52
N ARG A 399 14.10 9.30 17.18
CA ARG A 399 14.62 10.48 16.46
C ARG A 399 13.84 10.82 15.20
#